data_AF-A0A1J9QEF1-F1
#
_entry.id   AF-A0A1J9QEF1-F1
#
_cell.length_a   1.000
_cell.length_b   1.000
_cell.length_c   1.000
_cell.angle_alpha   90.00
_cell.angle_beta   90.00
_cell.angle_gamma   90.00
#
_symmetry.space_group_name_H-M   'P 1'
#
loop_
_entity.id
_entity.type
_entity.pdbx_description
1 polymer ?
#
loop_
_entity_poly.entity_id
_entity_poly.type
_entity_poly.pdbx_seq_one_letter_code
_entity_poly.pdbx_strand_id
1 'polypeptide(L)'
;MLIHLEAGRFCTSIDELNSIAAEYTDSDEYFQGFDEHFPFYCPNCGVEFSRLSGLYQHVEMLPDCQYLLEHDSCLYDLERHLDDELTE
;
A
#
# COMPACT_ATOMS: atom_id res chain seq x y z
N MET A 1 -2.56 4.75 8.56
CA MET A 1 -3.50 5.63 7.85
C MET A 1 -2.79 6.36 6.73
N LEU A 2 -2.74 5.77 5.53
CA LEU A 2 -2.14 6.42 4.35
C LEU A 2 -2.93 7.66 3.87
N ILE A 3 -4.19 7.80 4.29
CA ILE A 3 -4.97 9.05 4.14
C ILE A 3 -4.45 10.22 4.99
N HIS A 4 -3.51 10.02 5.92
CA HIS A 4 -2.84 11.12 6.63
C HIS A 4 -1.51 11.54 5.99
N LEU A 5 -0.99 10.78 5.02
CA LEU A 5 0.17 11.17 4.22
C LEU A 5 -0.20 12.13 3.08
N GLU A 6 -1.44 12.07 2.59
CA GLU A 6 -1.91 12.95 1.50
C GLU A 6 -2.20 14.41 1.94
N ALA A 7 -2.21 14.70 3.25
CA ALA A 7 -2.82 15.94 3.76
C ALA A 7 -1.87 16.93 4.46
N GLY A 8 -0.58 16.66 4.69
CA GLY A 8 0.19 17.67 5.44
C GLY A 8 1.69 17.54 5.67
N ARG A 9 2.37 16.43 5.36
CA ARG A 9 3.83 16.38 5.46
C ARG A 9 4.39 15.49 4.36
N PHE A 10 5.39 16.02 3.68
CA PHE A 10 6.22 15.44 2.62
C PHE A 10 5.67 15.48 1.19
N CYS A 11 6.53 16.00 0.32
CA CYS A 11 6.31 16.26 -1.11
C CYS A 11 6.38 14.96 -1.95
N THR A 12 6.03 13.83 -1.37
CA THR A 12 6.14 12.53 -2.02
C THR A 12 4.97 12.37 -2.96
N SER A 13 5.27 12.21 -4.24
CA SER A 13 4.22 12.01 -5.24
C SER A 13 3.56 10.64 -5.05
N ILE A 14 2.30 10.51 -5.45
CA ILE A 14 1.59 9.21 -5.42
C ILE A 14 2.38 8.14 -6.20
N ASP A 15 3.01 8.54 -7.30
CA ASP A 15 3.87 7.68 -8.11
C ASP A 15 5.11 7.20 -7.34
N GLU A 16 5.68 8.03 -6.49
CA GLU A 16 6.84 7.69 -5.66
C GLU A 16 6.48 6.69 -4.55
N LEU A 17 5.33 6.88 -3.88
CA LEU A 17 4.80 5.86 -2.95
C LEU A 17 4.54 4.52 -3.64
N ASN A 18 3.95 4.55 -4.85
CA ASN A 18 3.73 3.34 -5.63
C ASN A 18 5.06 2.67 -6.02
N SER A 19 6.11 3.45 -6.29
CA SER A 19 7.43 2.96 -6.64
C SER A 19 8.10 2.29 -5.45
N ILE A 20 8.09 2.93 -4.28
CA ILE A 20 8.64 2.37 -3.03
C ILE A 20 7.92 1.06 -2.68
N ALA A 21 6.60 1.03 -2.78
CA ALA A 21 5.82 -0.19 -2.54
C ALA A 21 6.12 -1.31 -3.55
N ALA A 22 6.38 -0.97 -4.81
CA ALA A 22 6.76 -1.96 -5.83
C ALA A 22 8.19 -2.49 -5.65
N GLU A 23 9.09 -1.71 -5.03
CA GLU A 23 10.47 -2.10 -4.76
C GLU A 23 10.64 -2.86 -3.43
N TYR A 24 9.59 -2.94 -2.62
CA TYR A 24 9.60 -3.65 -1.36
C TYR A 24 9.76 -5.17 -1.55
N THR A 25 10.46 -5.82 -0.60
CA THR A 25 10.82 -7.25 -0.66
C THR A 25 9.62 -8.18 -0.89
N ASP A 26 8.48 -7.91 -0.25
CA ASP A 26 7.27 -8.73 -0.32
C ASP A 26 6.20 -8.11 -1.22
N SER A 27 6.62 -7.33 -2.22
CA SER A 27 5.69 -6.67 -3.15
C SER A 27 4.86 -7.67 -3.95
N ASP A 28 5.34 -8.89 -4.20
CA ASP A 28 4.59 -9.93 -4.92
C ASP A 28 3.30 -10.39 -4.20
N GLU A 29 3.09 -10.01 -2.94
CA GLU A 29 1.83 -10.32 -2.24
C GLU A 29 0.68 -9.38 -2.65
N TYR A 30 0.97 -8.16 -3.10
CA TYR A 30 -0.03 -7.13 -3.36
C TYR A 30 0.22 -6.32 -4.63
N PHE A 31 1.29 -6.61 -5.36
CA PHE A 31 1.71 -5.92 -6.58
C PHE A 31 1.99 -6.91 -7.71
N GLN A 32 1.44 -6.65 -8.89
CA GLN A 32 1.53 -7.51 -10.08
C GLN A 32 2.28 -6.88 -11.27
N GLY A 33 2.76 -5.64 -11.15
CA GLY A 33 3.59 -4.98 -12.16
C GLY A 33 3.04 -3.66 -12.70
N PHE A 34 3.92 -2.74 -13.11
CA PHE A 34 3.54 -1.43 -13.67
C PHE A 34 2.94 -1.52 -15.08
N ASP A 35 3.14 -2.63 -15.79
CA ASP A 35 2.53 -2.87 -17.10
C ASP A 35 1.03 -3.23 -16.99
N GLU A 36 0.55 -3.58 -15.80
CA GLU A 36 -0.84 -3.93 -15.56
C GLU A 36 -1.74 -2.69 -15.42
N HIS A 37 -3.00 -2.82 -15.82
CA HIS A 37 -3.98 -1.72 -15.67
C HIS A 37 -4.27 -1.40 -14.19
N PHE A 38 -4.16 -2.42 -13.34
CA PHE A 38 -4.30 -2.34 -11.90
C PHE A 38 -3.08 -2.98 -11.24
N PRO A 39 -1.98 -2.23 -11.04
CA PRO A 39 -0.75 -2.77 -10.49
C PRO A 39 -0.90 -3.39 -9.10
N PHE A 40 -1.89 -2.98 -8.31
CA PHE A 40 -2.06 -3.43 -6.94
C PHE A 40 -3.27 -4.33 -6.78
N TYR A 41 -3.25 -5.25 -5.82
CA TYR A 41 -4.40 -6.05 -5.45
C TYR A 41 -4.42 -6.38 -3.96
N CYS A 42 -5.60 -6.68 -3.43
CA CYS A 42 -5.75 -7.13 -2.05
C CYS A 42 -5.41 -8.63 -1.94
N PRO A 43 -4.43 -9.03 -1.12
CA PRO A 43 -4.04 -10.44 -0.97
C PRO A 43 -5.15 -11.33 -0.41
N ASN A 44 -6.12 -10.75 0.32
CA ASN A 44 -7.22 -11.51 0.90
C ASN A 44 -8.37 -11.77 -0.10
N CYS A 45 -8.84 -10.72 -0.76
CA CYS A 45 -10.06 -10.79 -1.58
C CYS A 45 -9.81 -10.67 -3.10
N GLY A 46 -8.58 -10.39 -3.51
CA GLY A 46 -8.17 -10.29 -4.91
C GLY A 46 -8.70 -9.06 -5.65
N VAL A 47 -9.30 -8.09 -4.95
CA VAL A 47 -9.76 -6.84 -5.59
C VAL A 47 -8.55 -6.04 -6.05
N GLU A 48 -8.61 -5.54 -7.28
CA GLU A 48 -7.51 -4.83 -7.92
C GLU A 48 -7.66 -3.31 -7.80
N PHE A 49 -6.53 -2.60 -7.73
CA PHE A 49 -6.44 -1.16 -7.56
C PHE A 49 -5.36 -0.57 -8.46
N SER A 50 -5.65 0.64 -8.97
CA SER A 50 -4.69 1.38 -9.78
C SER A 50 -3.63 2.10 -8.95
N ARG A 51 -3.81 2.18 -7.63
CA ARG A 51 -2.98 2.92 -6.70
C ARG A 51 -2.91 2.21 -5.36
N LEU A 52 -1.76 2.34 -4.69
CA LEU A 52 -1.57 1.82 -3.34
C LEU A 52 -2.58 2.41 -2.34
N SER A 53 -2.90 3.71 -2.46
CA SER A 53 -3.91 4.35 -1.60
C SER A 53 -5.30 3.72 -1.73
N GLY A 54 -5.65 3.20 -2.91
CA GLY A 54 -6.90 2.46 -3.12
C GLY A 54 -6.91 1.13 -2.38
N LEU A 55 -5.79 0.40 -2.38
CA LEU A 55 -5.62 -0.84 -1.63
C LEU A 55 -5.78 -0.59 -0.12
N TYR A 56 -5.06 0.39 0.44
CA TYR A 56 -5.18 0.68 1.87
C TYR A 56 -6.57 1.16 2.27
N GLN A 57 -7.19 2.02 1.46
CA GLN A 57 -8.57 2.44 1.69
C GLN A 57 -9.54 1.25 1.74
N HIS A 58 -9.37 0.29 0.84
CA HIS A 58 -10.16 -0.93 0.82
C HIS A 58 -10.00 -1.74 2.11
N VAL A 59 -8.76 -1.97 2.53
CA VAL A 59 -8.44 -2.78 3.72
C VAL A 59 -8.93 -2.09 5.00
N GLU A 60 -8.87 -0.76 5.08
CA GLU A 60 -9.41 0.02 6.20
C GLU A 60 -10.94 -0.04 6.29
N MET A 61 -11.65 -0.14 5.16
CA MET A 61 -13.12 -0.14 5.13
C MET A 61 -13.77 -1.52 5.23
N LEU A 62 -13.04 -2.59 4.87
CA LEU A 62 -13.58 -3.94 4.81
C LEU A 62 -13.12 -4.78 6.01
N PRO A 63 -14.03 -5.15 6.93
CA PRO A 63 -13.69 -5.94 8.13
C PRO A 63 -12.99 -7.26 7.79
N ASP A 64 -13.39 -7.90 6.69
CA ASP A 64 -12.79 -9.16 6.25
C ASP A 64 -11.34 -9.01 5.80
N CYS A 65 -10.90 -7.81 5.39
CA CYS A 65 -9.54 -7.55 4.93
C CYS A 65 -8.68 -6.84 5.99
N GLN A 66 -9.31 -6.21 6.99
CA GLN A 66 -8.65 -5.36 7.98
C GLN A 66 -7.47 -6.02 8.71
N TYR A 67 -7.47 -7.35 8.85
CA TYR A 67 -6.37 -8.10 9.46
C TYR A 67 -5.03 -7.90 8.74
N LEU A 68 -5.04 -7.52 7.45
CA LEU A 68 -3.83 -7.21 6.69
C LEU A 68 -3.09 -5.97 7.22
N LEU A 69 -3.73 -5.15 8.06
CA LEU A 69 -3.11 -4.02 8.76
C LEU A 69 -2.68 -4.37 10.20
N GLU A 70 -2.86 -5.61 10.63
CA GLU A 70 -2.37 -6.08 11.93
C GLU A 70 -0.90 -6.50 11.85
N HIS A 71 -0.25 -6.53 13.02
CA HIS A 71 1.17 -6.87 13.15
C HIS A 71 1.52 -8.20 12.46
N ASP A 72 2.70 -8.29 11.85
CA ASP A 72 3.19 -9.41 11.01
C ASP A 72 2.41 -9.62 9.68
N SER A 73 1.58 -8.66 9.26
CA SER A 73 0.98 -8.68 7.92
C SER A 73 1.75 -7.81 6.94
N CYS A 74 1.77 -8.22 5.66
CA CYS A 74 2.53 -7.53 4.63
C CYS A 74 2.18 -6.05 4.46
N LEU A 75 0.90 -5.67 4.57
CA LEU A 75 0.51 -4.25 4.46
C LEU A 75 0.84 -3.45 5.73
N TYR A 76 0.94 -4.10 6.90
CA TYR A 76 1.45 -3.47 8.11
C TYR A 76 2.95 -3.17 7.99
N ASP A 77 3.73 -4.14 7.54
CA ASP A 77 5.18 -3.99 7.38
C ASP A 77 5.53 -2.99 6.27
N LEU A 78 4.78 -3.00 5.17
CA LEU A 78 4.88 -1.98 4.12
C LEU A 78 4.56 -0.58 4.66
N GLU A 79 3.49 -0.43 5.43
CA GLU A 79 3.10 0.88 5.97
C GLU A 79 4.21 1.46 6.85
N ARG A 80 4.86 0.61 7.66
CA ARG A 80 6.01 1.01 8.46
C ARG A 80 7.20 1.40 7.61
N HIS A 81 7.52 0.62 6.58
CA HIS A 81 8.62 0.94 5.68
C HIS A 81 8.40 2.28 4.97
N LEU A 82 7.17 2.55 4.52
CA LEU A 82 6.81 3.84 3.93
C LEU A 82 6.99 4.98 4.94
N ASP A 83 6.61 4.81 6.21
CA ASP A 83 6.80 5.84 7.24
C ASP A 83 8.28 6.12 7.53
N ASP A 84 9.12 5.08 7.53
CA ASP A 84 10.57 5.20 7.67
C ASP A 84 11.20 5.97 6.48
N GLU A 85 10.89 5.58 5.23
CA GLU A 85 11.40 6.26 4.01
C GLU A 85 10.94 7.72 3.88
N LEU A 86 9.79 8.07 4.48
CA LEU A 86 9.26 9.43 4.46
C LEU A 86 9.80 10.32 5.58
N THR A 87 10.53 9.75 6.54
CA THR A 87 11.10 10.47 7.68
C THR A 87 12.58 10.84 7.47
N GLU A 88 13.27 10.17 6.53
CA GLU A 88 14.66 10.47 6.12
C GLU A 88 14.78 11.57 5.05
#